data_AF-A0A376LRB3-F1
#
_entry.id   AF-A0A376LRB3-F1
#
_cell.length_a   1.000
_cell.length_b   1.000
_cell.length_c   1.000
_cell.angle_alpha   90.00
_cell.angle_beta   90.00
_cell.angle_gamma   90.00
#
_symmetry.space_group_name_H-M   'P 1'
#
loop_
_entity.id
_entity.type
_entity.pdbx_description
1 polymer ?
#
loop_
_entity_poly.entity_id
_entity_poly.type
_entity_poly.pdbx_seq_one_letter_code
_entity_poly.pdbx_strand_id
1 'polypeptide(L)'
;MDFILGANSQEQRERLTGWIGEIAAYYSAAPVRLGGAKVPHLMPGDSLNLQTAQDTDNGYSVFEQSLLRYIAAGLGVSYEQLSRNYAQMSYSTARASANESWAHFMGRRKFVASRQASQMFLCWLEEAIVRRVVTLPSKARFSFQEARSAWGELRLDRLRSYGHRWSERSSGSGDADRSRTEHLRERVRETR
;
A
#
# COMPACT_ATOMS: atom_id res chain seq x y z
N MET A 1 -3.75 -21.19 -58.06
CA MET A 1 -4.65 -22.00 -58.91
C MET A 1 -5.83 -22.37 -58.05
N ASP A 2 -6.97 -21.73 -58.26
CA ASP A 2 -8.21 -22.05 -57.53
C ASP A 2 -8.73 -23.42 -57.97
N PHE A 3 -8.75 -24.37 -57.04
CA PHE A 3 -9.32 -25.69 -57.23
C PHE A 3 -10.67 -25.75 -56.53
N ILE A 4 -11.74 -25.74 -57.32
CA ILE A 4 -13.10 -25.93 -56.86
C ILE A 4 -13.27 -27.39 -56.42
N LEU A 5 -13.52 -27.57 -55.12
CA LEU A 5 -13.83 -28.83 -54.47
C LEU A 5 -15.26 -29.26 -54.84
N GLY A 6 -15.39 -30.09 -55.87
CA GLY A 6 -16.65 -30.71 -56.27
C GLY A 6 -16.45 -32.06 -56.96
N ALA A 7 -16.90 -33.11 -56.27
CA ALA A 7 -17.27 -34.44 -56.77
C ALA A 7 -16.19 -35.39 -57.38
N ASN A 8 -15.71 -36.31 -56.53
CA ASN A 8 -15.75 -37.76 -56.74
C ASN A 8 -15.05 -38.39 -57.97
N SER A 9 -13.80 -38.03 -58.26
CA SER A 9 -12.96 -38.80 -59.21
C SER A 9 -11.82 -39.52 -58.49
N GLN A 10 -11.68 -40.83 -58.77
CA GLN A 10 -10.62 -41.70 -58.23
C GLN A 10 -9.22 -41.17 -58.59
N GLU A 11 -9.11 -40.51 -59.74
CA GLU A 11 -7.92 -39.83 -60.24
C GLU A 11 -7.49 -38.61 -59.39
N GLN A 12 -8.44 -37.85 -58.82
CA GLN A 12 -8.11 -36.77 -57.87
C GLN A 12 -7.53 -37.33 -56.57
N ARG A 13 -8.01 -38.49 -56.11
CA ARG A 13 -7.45 -39.16 -54.91
C ARG A 13 -6.02 -39.61 -55.19
N GLU A 14 -5.75 -40.17 -56.36
CA GLU A 14 -4.40 -40.59 -56.78
C GLU A 14 -3.44 -39.40 -56.87
N ARG A 15 -3.89 -38.26 -57.42
CA ARG A 15 -3.10 -37.01 -57.46
C ARG A 15 -2.89 -36.39 -56.07
N LEU A 16 -3.89 -36.45 -55.19
CA LEU A 16 -3.76 -36.00 -53.80
C LEU A 16 -2.79 -36.90 -53.02
N THR A 17 -2.84 -38.21 -53.23
CA THR A 17 -1.89 -39.14 -52.62
C THR A 17 -0.48 -38.97 -53.17
N GLY A 18 -0.33 -38.64 -54.46
CA GLY A 18 0.96 -38.28 -55.05
C GLY A 18 1.54 -37.01 -54.44
N TRP A 19 0.71 -35.97 -54.29
CA TRP A 19 1.09 -34.71 -53.64
C TRP A 19 1.44 -34.90 -52.15
N ILE A 20 0.67 -35.68 -51.40
CA ILE A 20 0.98 -36.04 -50.00
C ILE A 20 2.29 -36.86 -49.92
N GLY A 21 2.53 -37.75 -50.87
CA GLY A 21 3.76 -38.54 -50.97
C GLY A 21 4.99 -37.66 -51.23
N GLU A 22 4.86 -36.66 -52.10
CA GLU A 22 5.92 -35.69 -52.41
C GLU A 22 6.23 -34.80 -51.19
N ILE A 23 5.21 -34.36 -50.45
CA ILE A 23 5.35 -33.64 -49.18
C ILE A 23 6.11 -34.46 -48.14
N ALA A 24 5.74 -35.73 -47.96
CA ALA A 24 6.39 -36.61 -46.99
C ALA A 24 7.85 -36.90 -47.36
N ALA A 25 8.15 -37.05 -48.65
CA ALA A 25 9.51 -37.19 -49.16
C ALA A 25 10.35 -35.92 -48.90
N TYR A 26 9.76 -34.73 -49.10
CA TYR A 26 10.42 -33.45 -48.90
C TYR A 26 10.77 -33.19 -47.42
N TYR A 27 9.82 -33.39 -46.51
CA TYR A 27 10.05 -33.19 -45.06
C TYR A 27 10.94 -34.28 -44.42
N SER A 28 11.07 -35.46 -45.04
CA SER A 28 12.00 -36.51 -44.57
C SER A 28 13.43 -36.34 -45.09
N ALA A 29 13.62 -35.74 -46.27
CA ALA A 29 14.93 -35.62 -46.91
C ALA A 29 15.83 -34.51 -46.35
N ALA A 30 15.30 -33.47 -45.68
CA ALA A 30 16.07 -32.27 -45.38
C ALA A 30 16.00 -31.78 -43.92
N PRO A 31 16.71 -32.41 -42.96
CA PRO A 31 16.98 -31.79 -41.66
C PRO A 31 18.11 -30.75 -41.81
N VAL A 32 17.81 -29.56 -42.32
CA VAL A 32 18.78 -28.45 -42.33
C VAL A 32 18.96 -27.95 -40.89
N ARG A 33 20.11 -28.31 -40.30
CA ARG A 33 20.52 -27.90 -38.96
C ARG A 33 21.58 -26.81 -39.08
N LEU A 34 21.28 -25.62 -38.57
CA LEU A 34 22.26 -24.54 -38.42
C LEU A 34 22.51 -24.34 -36.93
N GLY A 35 23.74 -24.61 -36.47
CA GLY A 35 24.16 -24.32 -35.10
C GLY A 35 23.35 -25.02 -33.98
N GLY A 36 22.83 -26.23 -34.21
CA GLY A 36 22.05 -26.97 -33.21
C GLY A 36 20.55 -26.62 -33.16
N ALA A 37 20.12 -25.55 -33.85
CA ALA A 37 18.72 -25.24 -34.06
C ALA A 37 18.20 -25.95 -35.34
N LYS A 38 17.06 -26.64 -35.23
CA LYS A 38 16.36 -27.22 -36.38
C LYS A 38 15.65 -26.07 -37.11
N VAL A 39 16.10 -25.74 -38.32
CA VAL A 39 15.38 -24.78 -39.18
C VAL A 39 14.35 -25.60 -39.96
N PRO A 40 13.03 -25.48 -39.69
CA PRO A 40 12.03 -26.13 -40.51
C PRO A 40 12.08 -25.52 -41.92
N HIS A 41 12.44 -26.31 -42.92
CA HIS A 41 12.33 -25.91 -44.31
C HIS A 41 10.92 -26.27 -44.79
N LEU A 42 10.12 -25.25 -45.07
CA LEU A 42 8.76 -25.41 -45.57
C LEU A 42 8.80 -25.74 -47.07
N MET A 43 7.78 -26.44 -47.56
CA MET A 43 7.65 -26.70 -49.00
C MET A 43 7.38 -25.38 -49.75
N PRO A 44 7.89 -25.18 -50.97
CA PRO A 44 7.63 -23.95 -51.73
C PRO A 44 6.11 -23.73 -51.89
N GLY A 45 5.60 -22.63 -51.33
CA GLY A 45 4.17 -22.31 -51.28
C GLY A 45 3.55 -22.31 -49.87
N ASP A 46 4.21 -22.93 -48.88
CA ASP A 46 3.78 -22.90 -47.49
C ASP A 46 4.31 -21.64 -46.77
N SER A 47 3.46 -20.99 -45.97
CA SER A 47 3.83 -19.82 -45.17
C SER A 47 3.97 -20.19 -43.70
N LEU A 48 5.07 -19.76 -43.07
CA LEU A 48 5.31 -19.95 -41.64
C LEU A 48 4.75 -18.75 -40.88
N ASN A 49 3.67 -18.95 -40.13
CA ASN A 49 3.14 -17.93 -39.23
C ASN A 49 3.63 -18.18 -37.80
N LEU A 50 4.66 -17.45 -37.36
CA LEU A 50 5.13 -17.48 -35.99
C LEU A 50 4.23 -16.58 -35.14
N GLN A 51 3.26 -17.22 -34.45
CA GLN A 51 2.43 -16.54 -33.47
C GLN A 51 3.28 -16.24 -32.22
N THR A 52 3.88 -15.06 -32.19
CA THR A 52 4.46 -14.51 -30.97
C THR A 52 3.33 -14.03 -30.06
N ALA A 53 3.36 -14.35 -28.78
CA ALA A 53 2.41 -13.78 -27.82
C ALA A 53 2.65 -12.27 -27.70
N GLN A 54 1.87 -11.46 -28.42
CA GLN A 54 2.03 -10.00 -28.47
C GLN A 54 1.48 -9.27 -27.23
N ASP A 55 0.91 -9.97 -26.25
CA ASP A 55 0.19 -9.35 -25.12
C ASP A 55 1.01 -9.18 -23.83
N THR A 56 2.34 -9.10 -23.89
CA THR A 56 3.15 -9.12 -22.64
C THR A 56 3.18 -7.79 -21.88
N ASP A 57 2.80 -6.65 -22.48
CA ASP A 57 3.00 -5.31 -21.89
C ASP A 57 1.70 -4.54 -21.58
N ASN A 58 0.55 -4.97 -22.11
CA ASN A 58 -0.65 -4.12 -22.14
C ASN A 58 -1.47 -4.07 -20.83
N GLY A 59 -1.01 -4.73 -19.76
CA GLY A 59 -1.74 -4.80 -18.49
C GLY A 59 -0.87 -4.82 -17.23
N TYR A 60 0.45 -4.83 -17.37
CA TYR A 60 1.36 -4.99 -16.23
C TYR A 60 1.29 -3.80 -15.27
N SER A 61 1.23 -2.57 -15.79
CA SER A 61 1.16 -1.35 -14.97
C SER A 61 -0.15 -1.23 -14.18
N VAL A 62 -1.27 -1.65 -14.76
CA VAL A 62 -2.58 -1.66 -14.09
C VAL A 62 -2.63 -2.75 -13.02
N PHE A 63 -2.04 -3.91 -13.32
CA PHE A 63 -1.90 -4.99 -12.35
C PHE A 63 -1.04 -4.54 -11.15
N GLU A 64 0.13 -3.94 -11.37
CA GLU A 64 1.00 -3.43 -10.31
C GLU A 64 0.28 -2.40 -9.43
N GLN A 65 -0.44 -1.46 -10.05
CA GLN A 65 -1.23 -0.45 -9.31
C GLN A 65 -2.33 -1.09 -8.45
N SER A 66 -3.05 -2.08 -8.97
CA SER A 66 -4.08 -2.77 -8.21
C SER A 66 -3.49 -3.59 -7.05
N LEU A 67 -2.36 -4.26 -7.28
CA LEU A 67 -1.63 -4.99 -6.24
C LEU A 67 -1.17 -4.06 -5.11
N LEU A 68 -0.56 -2.93 -5.46
CA LEU A 68 -0.12 -1.93 -4.47
C LEU A 68 -1.30 -1.35 -3.68
N ARG A 69 -2.47 -1.19 -4.31
CA ARG A 69 -3.70 -0.77 -3.61
C ARG A 69 -4.19 -1.82 -2.62
N TYR A 70 -4.13 -3.10 -2.96
CA TYR A 70 -4.46 -4.18 -2.00
C TYR A 70 -3.51 -4.21 -0.81
N ILE A 71 -2.21 -4.03 -1.05
CA ILE A 71 -1.21 -3.96 0.04
C ILE A 71 -1.44 -2.71 0.91
N ALA A 72 -1.72 -1.56 0.28
CA ALA A 72 -2.04 -0.32 0.98
C ALA A 72 -3.27 -0.47 1.88
N ALA A 73 -4.34 -1.10 1.37
CA ALA A 73 -5.54 -1.40 2.14
C ALA A 73 -5.25 -2.34 3.34
N GLY A 74 -4.40 -3.36 3.17
CA GLY A 74 -4.00 -4.25 4.26
C GLY A 74 -3.15 -3.57 5.34
N LEU A 75 -2.30 -2.61 4.95
CA LEU A 75 -1.47 -1.82 5.87
C LEU A 75 -2.24 -0.65 6.51
N GLY A 76 -3.42 -0.30 5.98
CA GLY A 76 -4.20 0.86 6.41
C GLY A 76 -3.55 2.19 6.05
N VAL A 77 -2.77 2.24 4.96
CA VAL A 77 -2.13 3.45 4.43
C VAL A 77 -2.71 3.79 3.06
N SER A 78 -2.64 5.05 2.63
CA SER A 78 -3.09 5.41 1.29
C SER A 78 -2.10 4.90 0.22
N TYR A 79 -2.63 4.60 -0.97
CA TYR A 79 -1.81 4.11 -2.09
C TYR A 79 -0.70 5.12 -2.45
N GLU A 80 -0.99 6.40 -2.36
CA GLU A 80 -0.10 7.48 -2.75
C GLU A 80 1.00 7.69 -1.72
N GLN A 81 0.75 7.36 -0.45
CA GLN A 81 1.79 7.31 0.57
C GLN A 81 2.69 6.10 0.44
N LEU A 82 2.12 4.94 0.08
CA LEU A 82 2.87 3.70 -0.08
C LEU A 82 3.79 3.75 -1.31
N SER A 83 3.23 4.12 -2.46
CA SER A 83 3.92 4.14 -3.75
C SER A 83 4.67 5.44 -4.03
N ARG A 84 4.41 6.51 -3.25
CA ARG A 84 4.87 7.89 -3.51
C ARG A 84 4.48 8.42 -4.89
N ASN A 85 3.46 7.83 -5.51
CA ASN A 85 2.97 8.23 -6.82
C ASN A 85 1.73 9.13 -6.68
N TYR A 86 1.87 10.39 -7.08
CA TYR A 86 0.81 11.41 -7.06
C TYR A 86 0.32 11.79 -8.47
N ALA A 87 0.75 11.07 -9.52
CA ALA A 87 0.50 11.45 -10.91
C ALA A 87 -0.98 11.50 -11.28
N GLN A 88 -1.83 10.72 -10.60
CA GLN A 88 -3.28 10.67 -10.84
C GLN A 88 -4.09 11.46 -9.79
N MET A 89 -3.44 12.20 -8.89
CA MET A 89 -4.13 12.97 -7.84
C MET A 89 -4.23 14.46 -8.18
N SER A 90 -5.38 15.05 -7.89
CA SER A 90 -5.52 16.51 -7.85
C SER A 90 -5.03 17.09 -6.52
N TYR A 91 -4.76 18.39 -6.47
CA TYR A 91 -4.26 19.06 -5.25
C TYR A 91 -5.19 18.88 -4.03
N SER A 92 -6.50 18.97 -4.21
CA SER A 92 -7.48 18.78 -3.13
C SER A 92 -7.46 17.34 -2.60
N THR A 93 -7.33 16.36 -3.50
CA THR A 93 -7.25 14.94 -3.15
C THR A 93 -5.95 14.63 -2.42
N ALA A 94 -4.82 15.20 -2.87
CA ALA A 94 -3.51 15.02 -2.22
C ALA A 94 -3.51 15.60 -0.80
N ARG A 95 -4.11 16.78 -0.60
CA ARG A 95 -4.24 17.39 0.74
C ARG A 95 -5.19 16.59 1.64
N ALA A 96 -6.30 16.11 1.12
CA ALA A 96 -7.24 15.28 1.87
C ALA A 96 -6.56 13.98 2.36
N SER A 97 -5.85 13.29 1.48
CA SER A 97 -5.08 12.09 1.81
C SER A 97 -3.98 12.38 2.85
N ALA A 98 -3.25 13.49 2.71
CA ALA A 98 -2.24 13.86 3.69
C ALA A 98 -2.83 14.13 5.09
N ASN A 99 -4.00 14.79 5.16
CA ASN A 99 -4.69 15.07 6.41
C ASN A 99 -5.22 13.79 7.08
N GLU A 100 -5.80 12.87 6.31
CA GLU A 100 -6.29 11.57 6.80
C GLU A 100 -5.14 10.77 7.43
N SER A 101 -4.03 10.68 6.72
CA SER A 101 -2.86 9.95 7.22
C SER A 101 -2.20 10.65 8.40
N TRP A 102 -2.23 11.99 8.46
CA TRP A 102 -1.77 12.72 9.65
C TRP A 102 -2.57 12.33 10.89
N ALA A 103 -3.90 12.25 10.78
CA ALA A 103 -4.76 11.81 11.88
C ALA A 103 -4.44 10.36 12.30
N HIS A 104 -4.22 9.47 11.33
CA HIS A 104 -3.80 8.09 11.58
C HIS A 104 -2.48 8.03 12.38
N PHE A 105 -1.44 8.77 11.96
CA PHE A 105 -0.16 8.78 12.64
C PHE A 105 -0.22 9.41 14.03
N MET A 106 -1.02 10.46 14.22
CA MET A 106 -1.23 11.05 15.55
C MET A 106 -1.90 10.06 16.52
N GLY A 107 -2.91 9.33 16.04
CA GLY A 107 -3.55 8.25 16.81
C GLY A 107 -2.55 7.19 17.24
N ARG A 108 -1.75 6.66 16.30
CA ARG A 108 -0.72 5.66 16.58
C ARG A 108 0.35 6.18 17.54
N ARG A 109 0.84 7.40 17.34
CA ARG A 109 1.84 8.03 18.22
C ARG A 109 1.33 8.14 19.65
N LYS A 110 0.09 8.58 19.84
CA LYS A 110 -0.52 8.70 21.18
C LYS A 110 -0.62 7.34 21.86
N PHE A 111 -1.05 6.30 21.13
CA PHE A 111 -1.21 4.97 21.70
C PHE A 111 0.13 4.30 22.04
N VAL A 112 1.06 4.27 21.08
CA VAL A 112 2.37 3.61 21.23
C VAL A 112 3.21 4.28 22.30
N ALA A 113 3.33 5.62 22.25
CA ALA A 113 4.14 6.35 23.23
C ALA A 113 3.54 6.26 24.64
N SER A 114 2.22 6.37 24.78
CA SER A 114 1.55 6.22 26.07
C SER A 114 1.78 4.85 26.67
N ARG A 115 1.59 3.78 25.88
CA ARG A 115 1.78 2.40 26.36
C ARG A 115 3.22 2.13 26.76
N GLN A 116 4.19 2.54 25.94
CA GLN A 116 5.61 2.35 26.25
C GLN A 116 6.05 3.15 27.48
N ALA A 117 5.63 4.40 27.60
CA ALA A 117 5.92 5.23 28.77
C ALA A 117 5.32 4.64 30.05
N SER A 118 4.09 4.09 29.98
CA SER A 118 3.46 3.42 31.12
C SER A 118 4.24 2.16 31.55
N GLN A 119 4.75 1.35 30.62
CA GLN A 119 5.57 0.18 30.97
C GLN A 119 6.87 0.60 31.66
N MET A 120 7.57 1.60 31.12
CA MET A 120 8.82 2.11 31.70
C MET A 120 8.59 2.68 33.11
N PHE A 121 7.50 3.44 33.28
CA PHE A 121 7.13 4.00 34.56
C PHE A 121 6.79 2.91 35.59
N LEU A 122 6.10 1.86 35.19
CA LEU A 122 5.78 0.74 36.09
C LEU A 122 7.03 0.00 36.54
N CYS A 123 8.00 -0.25 35.65
CA CYS A 123 9.28 -0.86 36.03
C CYS A 123 10.04 0.01 37.04
N TRP A 124 10.08 1.33 36.82
CA TRP A 124 10.69 2.26 37.76
C TRP A 124 9.96 2.30 39.11
N LEU A 125 8.62 2.33 39.09
CA LEU A 125 7.81 2.39 40.30
C LEU A 125 7.97 1.12 41.14
N GLU A 126 8.06 -0.03 40.49
CA GLU A 126 8.37 -1.32 41.11
C GLU A 126 9.71 -1.25 41.87
N GLU A 127 10.76 -0.78 41.20
CA GLU A 127 12.09 -0.62 41.79
C GLU A 127 12.10 0.37 42.96
N ALA A 128 11.38 1.49 42.83
CA ALA A 128 11.29 2.52 43.87
C ALA A 128 10.58 2.02 45.14
N ILE A 129 9.57 1.15 44.99
CA ILE A 129 8.86 0.52 46.11
C ILE A 129 9.78 -0.51 46.80
N VAL A 130 10.48 -1.35 46.04
CA VAL A 130 11.42 -2.34 46.59
C VAL A 130 12.55 -1.67 47.37
N ARG A 131 13.08 -0.55 46.85
CA ARG A 131 14.10 0.27 47.53
C ARG A 131 13.57 1.12 48.69
N ARG A 132 12.26 1.10 48.95
CA ARG A 132 11.58 1.92 49.97
C ARG A 132 11.77 3.43 49.82
N VAL A 133 12.09 3.90 48.61
CA VAL A 133 12.12 5.34 48.28
C VAL A 133 10.71 5.90 48.24
N VAL A 134 9.77 5.08 47.77
CA VAL A 134 8.34 5.42 47.70
C VAL A 134 7.56 4.41 48.55
N THR A 135 6.85 4.88 49.56
CA THR A 135 5.94 4.06 50.36
C THR A 135 4.56 4.04 49.73
N LEU A 136 3.98 2.85 49.64
CA LEU A 136 2.59 2.69 49.19
C LEU A 136 1.65 3.35 50.20
N PRO A 137 0.57 4.01 49.74
CA PRO A 137 -0.43 4.58 50.64
C PRO A 137 -1.02 3.48 51.52
N SER A 138 -1.14 3.74 52.83
CA SER A 138 -1.63 2.76 53.82
C SER A 138 -3.06 2.26 53.58
N LYS A 139 -3.84 2.97 52.74
CA LYS A 139 -5.22 2.62 52.36
C LYS A 139 -5.33 1.90 51.01
N ALA A 140 -4.22 1.53 50.38
CA ALA A 140 -4.27 0.80 49.12
C ALA A 140 -4.87 -0.61 49.35
N ARG A 141 -5.99 -0.91 48.67
CA ARG A 141 -6.70 -2.19 48.78
C ARG A 141 -5.91 -3.37 48.21
N PHE A 142 -5.07 -3.12 47.21
CA PHE A 142 -4.29 -4.13 46.49
C PHE A 142 -2.80 -3.81 46.57
N SER A 143 -1.98 -4.86 46.66
CA SER A 143 -0.54 -4.73 46.54
C SER A 143 -0.15 -4.29 45.12
N PHE A 144 1.06 -3.75 44.97
CA PHE A 144 1.56 -3.29 43.67
C PHE A 144 1.56 -4.42 42.61
N GLN A 145 1.88 -5.64 43.02
CA GLN A 145 1.94 -6.82 42.14
C GLN A 145 0.54 -7.25 41.66
N GLU A 146 -0.48 -7.17 42.52
CA GLU A 146 -1.85 -7.56 42.19
C GLU A 146 -2.54 -6.58 41.23
N ALA A 147 -2.14 -5.30 41.24
CA ALA A 147 -2.82 -4.23 40.51
C ALA A 147 -1.89 -3.39 39.62
N ARG A 148 -0.86 -4.00 39.02
CA ARG A 148 0.18 -3.30 38.22
C ARG A 148 -0.41 -2.40 37.11
N SER A 149 -1.46 -2.83 36.42
CA SER A 149 -2.14 -2.04 35.39
C SER A 149 -2.87 -0.81 35.96
N ALA A 150 -3.53 -0.95 37.11
CA ALA A 150 -4.29 0.13 37.76
C ALA A 150 -3.36 1.28 38.20
N TRP A 151 -2.15 0.97 38.67
CA TRP A 151 -1.13 1.98 39.00
C TRP A 151 -0.65 2.75 37.76
N GLY A 152 -0.62 2.10 36.59
CA GLY A 152 -0.32 2.74 35.32
C GLY A 152 -1.45 3.65 34.85
N GLU A 153 -2.71 3.28 35.07
CA GLU A 153 -3.87 4.06 34.66
C GLU A 153 -4.14 5.28 35.56
N LEU A 154 -3.87 5.20 36.87
CA LEU A 154 -3.95 6.35 37.78
C LEU A 154 -3.07 7.53 37.31
N ARG A 155 -1.90 7.22 36.74
CA ARG A 155 -1.05 8.22 36.09
C ARG A 155 -1.74 8.84 34.88
N LEU A 156 -2.33 8.02 34.02
CA LEU A 156 -2.97 8.48 32.78
C LEU A 156 -4.20 9.33 33.07
N ASP A 157 -5.02 8.96 34.05
CA ASP A 157 -6.20 9.73 34.46
C ASP A 157 -5.80 11.11 35.02
N ARG A 158 -4.79 11.13 35.90
CA ARG A 158 -4.22 12.40 36.40
C ARG A 158 -3.67 13.26 35.27
N LEU A 159 -2.88 12.68 34.35
CA LEU A 159 -2.33 13.42 33.20
C LEU A 159 -3.43 13.91 32.25
N ARG A 160 -4.52 13.15 32.08
CA ARG A 160 -5.67 13.56 31.29
C ARG A 160 -6.38 14.76 31.92
N SER A 161 -6.58 14.74 33.25
CA SER A 161 -7.11 15.88 34.00
C SER A 161 -6.22 17.13 33.89
N TYR A 162 -4.89 16.95 33.97
CA TYR A 162 -3.94 18.05 33.73
C TYR A 162 -4.00 18.57 32.29
N GLY A 163 -4.13 17.68 31.29
CA GLY A 163 -4.23 18.04 29.88
C GLY A 163 -5.50 18.82 29.54
N HIS A 164 -6.67 18.42 30.08
CA HIS A 164 -7.92 19.19 29.93
C HIS A 164 -7.78 20.59 30.53
N ARG A 165 -7.20 20.69 31.73
CA ARG A 165 -6.95 21.97 32.42
C ARG A 165 -5.95 22.86 31.67
N TRP A 166 -4.96 22.27 31.00
CA TRP A 166 -3.99 23.00 30.16
C TRP A 166 -4.63 23.47 28.84
N SER A 167 -5.47 22.64 28.24
CA SER A 167 -6.24 22.97 27.03
C SER A 167 -7.15 24.17 27.26
N GLU A 168 -7.95 24.15 28.34
CA GLU A 168 -8.84 25.26 28.73
C GLU A 168 -8.09 26.58 28.95
N ARG A 169 -6.87 26.51 29.50
CA ARG A 169 -6.02 27.68 29.71
C ARG A 169 -5.45 28.22 28.40
N SER A 170 -5.11 27.35 27.45
CA SER A 170 -4.55 27.74 26.15
C SER A 170 -5.59 28.35 25.21
N SER A 171 -6.84 27.85 25.22
CA SER A 171 -7.95 28.44 24.46
C SER A 171 -8.32 29.83 24.98
N GLY A 172 -8.34 30.03 26.30
CA GLY A 172 -8.59 31.34 26.90
C GLY A 172 -7.50 32.39 26.60
N SER A 173 -6.25 31.96 26.42
CA SER A 173 -5.15 32.84 26.03
C SER A 173 -5.24 33.27 24.56
N GLY A 174 -5.73 32.41 23.67
CA GLY A 174 -5.86 32.70 22.25
C GLY A 174 -6.97 33.72 21.94
N ASP A 175 -8.09 33.65 22.66
CA ASP A 175 -9.18 34.65 22.53
C ASP A 175 -8.79 36.01 23.11
N ALA A 176 -8.01 36.03 24.19
CA ALA A 176 -7.47 37.27 24.76
C ALA A 176 -6.46 37.97 23.84
N ASP A 177 -5.67 37.20 23.08
CA ASP A 177 -4.71 37.75 22.12
C ASP A 177 -5.39 38.21 20.83
N ARG A 178 -6.40 37.47 20.36
CA ARG A 178 -7.20 37.82 19.18
C ARG A 178 -7.99 39.13 19.40
N SER A 179 -8.66 39.26 20.54
CA SER A 179 -9.35 40.50 20.93
C SER A 179 -8.41 41.69 21.08
N ARG A 180 -7.19 41.51 21.61
CA ARG A 180 -6.16 42.55 21.63
C ARG A 180 -5.74 42.98 20.23
N THR A 181 -5.56 42.04 19.31
CA THR A 181 -5.17 42.37 17.93
C THR A 181 -6.28 43.07 17.15
N GLU A 182 -7.55 42.73 17.40
CA GLU A 182 -8.70 43.43 16.82
C GLU A 182 -8.83 44.85 17.37
N HIS A 183 -8.68 45.05 18.68
CA HIS A 183 -8.71 46.37 19.29
C HIS A 183 -7.58 47.29 18.78
N LEU A 184 -6.37 46.74 18.56
CA LEU A 184 -5.27 47.49 17.95
C LEU A 184 -5.54 47.84 16.48
N ARG A 185 -6.20 46.95 15.73
CA ARG A 185 -6.60 47.21 14.34
C ARG A 185 -7.68 48.29 14.24
N GLU A 186 -8.64 48.31 15.16
CA GLU A 186 -9.67 49.36 15.22
C GLU A 186 -9.05 50.73 15.56
N ARG A 187 -8.17 50.80 16.55
CA ARG A 187 -7.46 52.04 16.88
C ARG A 187 -6.66 52.61 15.71
N VAL A 188 -6.01 51.76 14.92
CA VAL A 188 -5.25 52.20 13.73
C VAL A 188 -6.17 52.74 12.64
N ARG A 189 -7.41 52.22 12.53
CA ARG A 189 -8.43 52.74 11.61
C ARG A 189 -9.00 54.09 12.06
N GLU A 190 -9.13 54.34 13.37
CA GLU A 190 -9.62 55.62 13.90
C GLU A 190 -8.60 56.77 13.80
N THR A 191 -7.31 56.46 13.75
CA THR A 191 -6.24 57.46 13.61
C THR A 191 -5.92 57.87 12.16
N ARG A 192 -6.67 57.36 11.16
CA ARG A 192 -6.56 57.71 9.73
C ARG A 192 -7.76 58.52 9.29
#